data_AF-A0A2E7ITB9-F1
#
_entry.id   AF-A0A2E7ITB9-F1
#
_cell.length_a   1.000
_cell.length_b   1.000
_cell.length_c   1.000
_cell.angle_alpha   90.00
_cell.angle_beta   90.00
_cell.angle_gamma   90.00
#
_symmetry.space_group_name_H-M   'P 1'
#
loop_
_entity.id
_entity.type
_entity.pdbx_description
1 polymer ?
#
loop_
_entity_poly.entity_id
_entity_poly.type
_entity_poly.pdbx_seq_one_letter_code
_entity_poly.pdbx_strand_id
1 'polypeptide(L)'
;MIRARSGKLYTGISTDVARRYQEHCEGGAKGARFFRGDPPQALVYTECAADRAEASKREAAIKKLSRSEKLTLIATHDDHCVVGEDFG
;
A
#
# COMPACT_ATOMS: atom_id res chain seq x y z
N MET A 1 0.87 -1.02 1.09
CA MET A 1 0.08 -2.06 1.77
C MET A 1 -0.26 -1.60 3.17
N ILE A 2 -1.52 -1.75 3.57
CA ILE A 2 -2.02 -1.31 4.87
C ILE A 2 -2.42 -2.55 5.66
N ARG A 3 -1.94 -2.64 6.90
CA ARG A 3 -2.42 -3.61 7.88
C ARG A 3 -3.63 -3.02 8.59
N ALA A 4 -4.76 -3.71 8.51
CA ALA A 4 -5.95 -3.35 9.26
C ALA A 4 -5.91 -3.95 10.68
N ARG A 5 -6.79 -3.47 11.58
CA ARG A 5 -6.81 -3.92 12.98
C ARG A 5 -7.07 -5.42 13.13
N SER A 6 -7.85 -6.03 12.25
CA SER A 6 -8.05 -7.49 12.23
C SER A 6 -6.80 -8.32 11.83
N GLY A 7 -5.72 -7.66 11.42
CA GLY A 7 -4.53 -8.33 10.88
C GLY A 7 -4.67 -8.75 9.41
N LYS A 8 -5.73 -8.30 8.73
CA LYS A 8 -5.85 -8.38 7.26
C LYS A 8 -4.95 -7.35 6.60
N LEU A 9 -4.49 -7.69 5.39
CA LEU A 9 -3.62 -6.85 4.59
C LEU A 9 -4.39 -6.34 3.38
N TYR A 10 -4.43 -5.02 3.23
CA TYR A 10 -5.02 -4.34 2.07
C TYR A 10 -3.91 -3.84 1.15
N THR A 11 -4.03 -4.14 -0.14
CA THR A 11 -3.08 -3.77 -1.18
C THR A 11 -3.76 -2.91 -2.23
N GLY A 12 -3.14 -1.79 -2.59
CA GLY A 12 -3.60 -0.89 -3.63
C GLY A 12 -2.47 0.01 -4.10
N ILE A 13 -2.58 0.55 -5.31
CA ILE A 13 -1.72 1.61 -5.83
C ILE A 13 -2.31 2.99 -5.54
N SER A 14 -1.43 3.98 -5.38
CA SER A 14 -1.80 5.39 -5.35
C SER A 14 -0.62 6.23 -5.82
N THR A 15 -0.91 7.37 -6.46
CA THR A 15 0.09 8.40 -6.76
C THR A 15 0.51 9.18 -5.51
N ASP A 16 -0.33 9.18 -4.48
CA ASP A 16 -0.05 9.84 -3.20
C ASP A 16 -0.49 8.91 -2.06
N VAL A 17 0.43 8.04 -1.65
CA VAL A 17 0.16 6.99 -0.66
C VAL A 17 -0.12 7.59 0.72
N ALA A 18 0.59 8.67 1.09
CA ALA A 18 0.42 9.34 2.37
C ALA A 18 -0.99 9.93 2.49
N ARG A 19 -1.41 10.72 1.49
CA ARG A 19 -2.76 11.28 1.45
C ARG A 19 -3.83 10.19 1.43
N ARG A 20 -3.64 9.13 0.62
CA ARG A 20 -4.57 7.99 0.54
C ARG A 20 -4.71 7.26 1.88
N TYR A 21 -3.62 7.11 2.63
CA TYR A 21 -3.64 6.50 3.95
C TYR A 21 -4.42 7.38 4.95
N GLN A 22 -4.21 8.69 4.93
CA GLN A 22 -5.00 9.62 5.74
C GLN A 22 -6.49 9.55 5.40
N GLU A 23 -6.86 9.53 4.12
CA GLU A 23 -8.26 9.36 3.70
C GLU A 23 -8.87 8.03 4.20
N HIS A 24 -8.05 6.98 4.37
CA HIS A 24 -8.47 5.74 4.99
C HIS A 24 -8.60 5.82 6.52
N CYS A 25 -7.74 6.60 7.18
CA CYS A 25 -7.77 6.84 8.63
C CYS A 25 -8.92 7.75 9.07
N GLU A 26 -9.15 8.86 8.34
CA GLU A 26 -10.20 9.84 8.62
C GLU A 26 -11.60 9.24 8.40
N GLY A 27 -11.70 8.24 7.53
CA GLY A 27 -12.97 7.60 7.18
C GLY A 27 -13.84 8.50 6.30
N GLY A 28 -14.82 7.89 5.60
CA GLY A 28 -15.78 8.62 4.77
C GLY A 28 -15.99 8.03 3.38
N ALA A 29 -16.45 8.86 2.44
CA ALA A 29 -16.72 8.46 1.05
C ALA A 29 -15.44 8.15 0.24
N LYS A 30 -14.32 8.76 0.63
CA LYS A 30 -13.03 8.63 -0.06
C LYS A 30 -12.18 7.45 0.46
N GLY A 31 -12.47 6.98 1.67
CA GLY A 31 -11.88 5.77 2.23
C GLY A 31 -12.46 4.50 1.61
N ALA A 32 -11.64 3.45 1.44
CA ALA A 32 -12.12 2.17 0.95
C ALA A 32 -13.19 1.62 1.90
N ARG A 33 -14.28 1.09 1.34
CA ARG A 33 -15.42 0.55 2.10
C ARG A 33 -15.00 -0.52 3.11
N PHE A 34 -13.89 -1.21 2.85
CA PHE A 34 -13.22 -2.17 3.74
C PHE A 34 -12.85 -1.55 5.11
N PHE A 35 -12.30 -0.33 5.11
CA PHE A 35 -11.80 0.33 6.33
C PHE A 35 -12.91 0.88 7.23
N ARG A 36 -14.16 0.91 6.78
CA ARG A 36 -15.31 1.31 7.60
C ARG A 36 -15.62 0.29 8.70
N GLY A 37 -15.42 -1.01 8.42
CA GLY A 37 -15.63 -2.09 9.39
C GLY A 37 -14.34 -2.60 10.03
N ASP A 38 -13.20 -2.45 9.33
CA ASP A 38 -11.90 -2.89 9.82
C ASP A 38 -10.85 -1.80 9.60
N PRO A 39 -10.69 -0.88 10.57
CA PRO A 39 -9.93 0.34 10.35
C PRO A 39 -8.45 0.07 10.11
N PRO A 40 -7.75 0.97 9.38
CA PRO A 40 -6.33 0.85 9.17
C PRO A 40 -5.60 0.93 10.52
N GLN A 41 -4.66 0.04 10.74
CA GLN A 41 -3.79 0.03 11.92
C GLN A 41 -2.43 0.67 11.59
N ALA A 42 -1.81 0.29 10.48
CA ALA A 42 -0.51 0.79 10.08
C ALA A 42 -0.30 0.65 8.57
N LEU A 43 0.44 1.58 7.97
CA LEU A 43 1.05 1.41 6.66
C LEU A 43 2.31 0.56 6.85
N VAL A 44 2.34 -0.65 6.27
CA VAL A 44 3.38 -1.66 6.55
C VAL A 44 4.32 -1.92 5.39
N TYR A 45 4.02 -1.37 4.21
CA TYR A 45 4.88 -1.53 3.03
C TYR A 45 4.51 -0.46 2.01
N THR A 46 5.50 0.14 1.38
CA THR A 46 5.34 1.14 0.32
C THR A 46 6.46 0.98 -0.67
N GLU A 47 6.14 0.99 -1.97
CA GLU A 47 7.16 0.97 -3.02
C GLU A 47 6.82 2.01 -4.07
N CYS A 48 7.86 2.63 -4.64
CA CYS A 48 7.75 3.52 -5.77
C CYS A 48 7.72 2.71 -7.06
N ALA A 49 6.93 3.18 -8.03
CA ALA A 49 6.91 2.65 -9.38
C ALA A 49 7.00 3.82 -10.36
N ALA A 50 7.69 3.64 -11.47
CA ALA A 50 7.87 4.68 -12.49
C ALA A 50 6.51 5.15 -13.06
N ASP A 51 5.61 4.20 -13.30
CA ASP A 51 4.33 4.48 -13.94
C ASP A 51 3.19 3.65 -13.33
N ARG A 52 1.96 4.08 -13.61
CA ARG A 52 0.73 3.34 -13.24
C ARG A 52 0.74 1.91 -13.76
N ALA A 53 1.32 1.66 -14.94
CA ALA A 53 1.39 0.33 -15.53
C ALA A 53 2.25 -0.62 -14.68
N GLU A 54 3.46 -0.19 -14.32
CA GLU A 54 4.35 -0.95 -13.43
C GLU A 54 3.73 -1.13 -12.04
N ALA A 55 3.15 -0.06 -11.47
CA ALA A 55 2.45 -0.13 -10.21
C ALA A 55 1.31 -1.18 -10.23
N SER A 56 0.53 -1.22 -11.32
CA SER A 56 -0.59 -2.16 -11.46
C SER A 56 -0.12 -3.60 -11.62
N LYS A 57 0.94 -3.84 -12.40
CA LYS A 57 1.57 -5.17 -12.52
C LYS A 57 2.09 -5.65 -11.17
N ARG A 58 2.74 -4.76 -10.44
CA ARG A 58 3.29 -5.05 -9.11
C ARG A 58 2.20 -5.33 -8.09
N GLU A 59 1.12 -4.55 -8.07
CA GLU A 59 -0.06 -4.81 -7.25
C GLU A 59 -0.66 -6.19 -7.54
N ALA A 60 -0.78 -6.56 -8.83
CA ALA A 60 -1.27 -7.87 -9.22
C ALA A 60 -0.35 -9.01 -8.75
N ALA A 61 0.97 -8.83 -8.83
CA ALA A 61 1.94 -9.78 -8.30
C ALA A 61 1.78 -9.93 -6.78
N ILE A 62 1.73 -8.82 -6.04
CA ILE A 62 1.55 -8.83 -4.58
C ILE A 62 0.21 -9.46 -4.19
N LYS A 63 -0.87 -9.24 -4.95
CA LYS A 63 -2.17 -9.87 -4.68
C LYS A 63 -2.10 -11.39 -4.77
N LYS A 64 -1.31 -11.93 -5.71
CA LYS A 64 -1.09 -13.38 -5.89
C LYS A 64 -0.23 -14.01 -4.79
N LEU A 65 0.59 -13.22 -4.09
CA LEU A 65 1.41 -13.72 -2.99
C LEU A 65 0.54 -14.26 -1.84
N SER A 66 1.02 -15.36 -1.24
CA SER A 66 0.47 -15.90 -0.02
C SER A 66 0.67 -14.93 1.16
N ARG A 67 -0.04 -15.17 2.27
CA ARG A 67 0.11 -14.35 3.48
C ARG A 67 1.57 -14.33 3.96
N SER A 68 2.24 -15.49 3.96
CA SER A 68 3.64 -15.61 4.40
C SER A 68 4.58 -14.81 3.50
N GLU A 69 4.43 -14.90 2.17
CA GLU A 69 5.25 -14.13 1.23
C GLU A 69 5.04 -12.62 1.38
N LYS A 70 3.81 -12.17 1.65
CA LYS A 70 3.55 -10.75 1.95
C LYS A 70 4.27 -10.29 3.22
N LEU A 71 4.29 -11.14 4.26
CA LEU A 71 5.00 -10.83 5.50
C LEU A 71 6.51 -10.81 5.30
N THR A 72 7.06 -11.75 4.53
CA THR A 72 8.47 -11.72 4.13
C THR A 72 8.76 -10.44 3.36
N LEU A 73 7.95 -10.09 2.37
CA LEU A 73 8.12 -8.87 1.60
C LEU A 73 8.14 -7.63 2.50
N ILE A 74 7.21 -7.53 3.46
CA ILE A 74 7.19 -6.46 4.47
C ILE A 74 8.49 -6.45 5.29
N ALA A 75 8.97 -7.62 5.72
CA ALA A 75 10.17 -7.73 6.55
C ALA A 75 11.47 -7.44 5.79
N THR A 76 11.51 -7.72 4.49
CA THR A 76 12.70 -7.54 3.64
C THR A 76 12.75 -6.20 2.94
N HIS A 77 11.65 -5.45 2.93
CA HIS A 77 11.58 -4.15 2.26
C HIS A 77 11.93 -3.05 3.26
N ASP A 78 13.17 -2.59 3.15
CA ASP A 78 13.63 -1.39 3.83
C ASP A 78 13.16 -0.17 3.03
N ASP A 79 12.53 0.78 3.71
CA ASP A 79 11.83 1.93 3.12
C ASP A 79 12.83 2.94 2.53
N HIS A 80 13.40 2.60 1.37
CA HIS A 80 14.30 3.49 0.63
C HIS A 80 13.59 4.01 -0.63
N CYS A 81 12.67 4.95 -0.39
CA CYS A 81 12.11 5.80 -1.42
C CYS A 81 13.15 6.90 -1.74
N VAL A 82 13.97 6.69 -2.79
CA VAL A 82 14.55 7.80 -3.55
C VAL A 82 13.56 8.13 -4.66
N VAL A 83 12.75 9.17 -4.45
CA VAL A 83 11.99 9.75 -5.55
C VAL A 83 13.00 10.21 -6.58
N GLY A 84 12.92 9.65 -7.79
CA GLY A 84 13.80 9.99 -8.89
C GLY A 84 13.85 11.50 -9.06
N GLU A 85 15.06 12.04 -8.99
CA GLU A 85 15.38 13.41 -9.38
C GLU A 85 14.86 13.65 -10.80
N ASP A 86 14.35 14.86 -11.02
CA ASP A 86 14.02 15.48 -12.31
C ASP A 86 14.96 14.97 -13.42
N PHE A 87 14.43 14.17 -14.35
CA PHE A 87 15.07 14.02 -15.65
C PHE A 87 14.72 15.27 -16.46
N GLY A 88 15.71 16.16 -16.59
CA GLY A 88 15.65 17.39 -17.40
C GLY A 88 15.55 17.18 -18.89
#